data_AF-A0A7S3HV98-F1
#
_entry.id   AF-A0A7S3HV98-F1
#
_cell.length_a   1.000
_cell.length_b   1.000
_cell.length_c   1.000
_cell.angle_alpha   90.00
_cell.angle_beta   90.00
_cell.angle_gamma   90.00
#
_symmetry.space_group_name_H-M   'P 1'
#
loop_
_entity.id
_entity.type
_entity.pdbx_description
1 polymer ?
#
loop_
_entity_poly.entity_id
_entity_poly.type
_entity_poly.pdbx_seq_one_letter_code
_entity_poly.pdbx_strand_id
1 'polypeptide(L)'
;MVTKPSQLRPLWTFFYMINSANAVIFGLYARRRNRFRNDFTYNKYHFGVFMQMGAALGIAAAGKLGKPLIPGLLFLSSVCLVSFPAYLEGLAEVRDEPDRVIDEQGYMRRVGIYFMIAGWGILVFKRRGSIPFLPPKMQRLL
;
A
#
# COMPACT_ATOMS: atom_id res chain seq x y z
N MET A 1 -19.84 11.58 13.79
CA MET A 1 -18.97 12.77 13.92
C MET A 1 -18.37 13.09 12.55
N VAL A 2 -18.69 14.25 11.99
CA VAL A 2 -18.00 14.74 10.78
C VAL A 2 -16.69 15.37 11.25
N THR A 3 -15.58 14.64 11.11
CA THR A 3 -14.26 15.18 11.48
C THR A 3 -13.90 16.32 10.52
N LYS A 4 -13.61 17.52 11.05
CA LYS A 4 -13.06 18.61 10.24
C LYS A 4 -11.83 18.09 9.47
N PRO A 5 -11.73 18.35 8.15
CA PRO A 5 -10.62 17.85 7.36
C PRO A 5 -9.29 18.43 7.86
N SER A 6 -8.25 17.60 7.93
CA SER A 6 -6.93 18.06 8.39
C SER A 6 -6.34 19.12 7.45
N GLN A 7 -5.55 20.03 8.01
CA GLN A 7 -4.73 20.97 7.22
C GLN A 7 -3.70 20.24 6.33
N LEU A 8 -3.33 19.02 6.69
CA LEU A 8 -2.40 18.16 5.93
C LEU A 8 -3.07 17.46 4.74
N ARG A 9 -4.39 17.62 4.52
CA ARG A 9 -5.10 16.94 3.44
C ARG A 9 -4.48 17.16 2.06
N PRO A 10 -4.03 18.37 1.66
CA PRO A 10 -3.36 18.56 0.37
C PRO A 10 -2.10 17.71 0.22
N LEU A 11 -1.28 17.61 1.26
CA LEU A 11 -0.08 16.78 1.29
C LEU A 11 -0.42 15.29 1.13
N TRP A 12 -1.44 14.79 1.83
CA TRP A 12 -1.88 13.39 1.68
C TRP A 12 -2.48 13.10 0.31
N THR A 13 -3.19 14.06 -0.29
CA THR A 13 -3.67 13.95 -1.67
C THR A 13 -2.51 13.85 -2.65
N PHE A 14 -1.47 14.66 -2.48
CA PHE A 14 -0.25 14.58 -3.28
C PHE A 14 0.42 13.20 -3.17
N PHE A 15 0.60 12.69 -1.95
CA PHE A 15 1.15 11.33 -1.74
C PHE A 15 0.27 10.24 -2.35
N TYR A 16 -1.05 10.34 -2.22
CA TYR A 16 -1.99 9.43 -2.89
C TYR A 16 -1.80 9.44 -4.41
N MET A 17 -1.71 10.62 -5.02
CA MET A 17 -1.58 10.76 -6.47
C MET A 17 -0.28 10.15 -6.97
N ILE A 18 0.86 10.50 -6.36
CA ILE A 18 2.16 9.93 -6.74
C ILE A 18 2.17 8.42 -6.53
N ASN A 19 1.67 7.94 -5.39
CA ASN A 19 1.66 6.52 -5.10
C ASN A 19 0.80 5.73 -6.10
N SER A 20 -0.34 6.29 -6.50
CA SER A 20 -1.24 5.70 -7.50
C SER A 20 -0.62 5.72 -8.90
N ALA A 21 -0.01 6.84 -9.29
CA ALA A 21 0.66 6.97 -10.59
C ALA A 21 1.80 5.96 -10.71
N ASN A 22 2.63 5.82 -9.67
CA ASN A 22 3.72 4.83 -9.63
C ASN A 22 3.18 3.40 -9.76
N ALA A 23 2.15 3.04 -8.99
CA ALA A 23 1.56 1.70 -9.07
C ALA A 23 1.02 1.39 -10.47
N VAL A 24 0.38 2.36 -11.14
CA VAL A 24 -0.11 2.20 -12.51
C VAL A 24 1.03 2.05 -13.50
N ILE A 25 2.07 2.90 -13.43
CA ILE A 25 3.22 2.85 -14.32
C ILE A 25 3.93 1.49 -14.20
N PHE A 26 4.23 1.06 -12.98
CA PHE A 26 4.90 -0.23 -12.73
C PHE A 26 4.01 -1.41 -13.13
N GLY A 27 2.71 -1.36 -12.82
CA GLY A 27 1.76 -2.38 -13.25
C GLY A 27 1.67 -2.53 -14.77
N LEU A 28 1.65 -1.41 -15.50
CA LEU A 28 1.64 -1.41 -16.98
C LEU A 28 2.98 -1.85 -17.57
N TYR A 29 4.10 -1.50 -16.93
CA TYR A 29 5.43 -1.90 -17.37
C TYR A 29 5.59 -3.43 -17.36
N ALA A 30 5.22 -4.08 -16.25
CA ALA A 30 5.27 -5.54 -16.15
C ALA A 30 4.31 -6.27 -17.12
N ARG A 31 3.22 -5.62 -17.56
CA ARG A 31 2.27 -6.20 -18.52
C ARG A 31 2.87 -6.44 -19.91
N ARG A 32 3.96 -5.75 -20.29
CA ARG A 32 4.58 -5.89 -21.63
C ARG A 32 5.31 -7.23 -21.85
N ARG A 33 5.38 -8.08 -20.84
CA ARG A 33 6.17 -9.31 -20.85
C ARG A 33 5.25 -10.54 -20.84
N ASN A 34 5.34 -11.38 -21.87
CA ASN A 34 4.39 -12.48 -22.15
C ASN A 34 4.70 -13.84 -21.49
N ARG A 35 5.86 -14.04 -20.84
CA ARG A 35 6.34 -15.37 -20.38
C ARG A 35 6.21 -15.68 -18.87
N PHE A 36 5.48 -14.89 -18.09
CA PHE A 36 5.66 -14.85 -16.62
C PHE A 36 4.69 -15.64 -15.74
N ARG A 37 3.73 -16.36 -16.32
CA ARG A 37 2.60 -16.90 -15.56
C ARG A 37 3.00 -17.83 -14.39
N ASN A 38 4.21 -18.39 -14.42
CA ASN A 38 4.72 -19.32 -13.40
C ASN A 38 5.97 -18.81 -12.64
N ASP A 39 6.40 -17.56 -12.85
CA ASP A 39 7.66 -17.07 -12.29
C ASP A 39 7.49 -16.40 -10.92
N PHE A 40 8.33 -16.76 -9.95
CA PHE A 40 8.20 -16.33 -8.56
C PHE A 40 8.42 -14.82 -8.41
N THR A 41 9.37 -14.25 -9.15
CA THR A 41 9.67 -12.82 -9.06
C THR A 41 8.61 -11.95 -9.74
N TYR A 42 7.95 -12.45 -10.79
CA TYR A 42 6.78 -11.78 -11.35
C TYR A 42 5.65 -11.68 -10.34
N ASN A 43 5.39 -12.77 -9.61
CA ASN A 43 4.40 -12.77 -8.53
C ASN A 43 4.79 -11.80 -7.42
N LYS A 44 6.08 -11.74 -7.04
CA LYS A 44 6.62 -10.75 -6.10
C LYS A 44 6.38 -9.31 -6.57
N TYR A 45 6.66 -9.02 -7.84
CA TYR A 45 6.51 -7.69 -8.45
C TYR A 45 5.04 -7.24 -8.44
N HIS A 46 4.14 -8.07 -8.97
CA HIS A 46 2.72 -7.75 -8.98
C HIS A 46 2.13 -7.67 -7.58
N PHE A 47 2.58 -8.51 -6.65
CA PHE A 47 2.23 -8.37 -5.24
C PHE A 47 2.64 -6.99 -4.70
N GLY A 48 3.84 -6.52 -5.03
CA GLY A 48 4.28 -5.14 -4.74
C GLY A 48 3.33 -4.07 -5.28
N VAL A 49 2.89 -4.22 -6.54
CA VAL A 49 1.89 -3.32 -7.18
C VAL A 49 0.56 -3.33 -6.43
N PHE A 50 0.02 -4.50 -6.14
CA PHE A 50 -1.25 -4.63 -5.41
C PHE A 50 -1.18 -4.00 -4.02
N MET A 51 -0.08 -4.23 -3.31
CA MET A 51 0.17 -3.63 -1.99
C MET A 51 0.31 -2.11 -2.08
N GLN A 52 0.95 -1.58 -3.13
CA GLN A 52 1.06 -0.13 -3.34
C GLN A 52 -0.30 0.52 -3.59
N MET A 53 -1.16 -0.13 -4.39
CA MET A 53 -2.54 0.32 -4.62
C MET A 53 -3.36 0.30 -3.33
N GLY A 54 -3.24 -0.77 -2.53
CA GLY A 54 -3.88 -0.85 -1.21
C GLY A 54 -3.44 0.29 -0.27
N ALA A 55 -2.13 0.58 -0.23
CA ALA A 55 -1.59 1.69 0.54
C ALA A 55 -2.05 3.06 0.01
N ALA A 56 -2.20 3.25 -1.31
CA ALA A 56 -2.71 4.49 -1.89
C ALA A 56 -4.14 4.79 -1.42
N LEU A 57 -5.03 3.79 -1.43
CA LEU A 57 -6.38 3.93 -0.88
C LEU A 57 -6.36 4.28 0.61
N GLY A 58 -5.46 3.63 1.37
CA GLY A 58 -5.21 3.94 2.77
C GLY A 58 -4.76 5.38 3.02
N ILE A 59 -3.83 5.90 2.22
CA ILE A 59 -3.33 7.28 2.29
C ILE A 59 -4.45 8.29 2.01
N ALA A 60 -5.23 8.08 0.94
CA ALA A 60 -6.37 8.93 0.62
C ALA A 60 -7.41 8.93 1.73
N ALA A 61 -7.65 7.77 2.34
CA ALA A 61 -8.53 7.65 3.48
C ALA A 61 -7.95 8.37 4.71
N ALA A 62 -6.67 8.20 5.03
CA ALA A 62 -5.99 8.85 6.16
C ALA A 62 -6.11 10.38 6.08
N GLY A 63 -5.94 10.98 4.90
CA GLY A 63 -6.01 12.44 4.70
C GLY A 63 -7.33 13.10 5.10
N LYS A 64 -8.45 12.35 5.16
CA LYS A 64 -9.76 12.86 5.65
C LYS A 64 -9.98 12.68 7.15
N LEU A 65 -8.99 12.19 7.92
CA LEU A 65 -9.03 12.17 9.38
C LEU A 65 -8.54 13.50 9.96
N GLY A 66 -9.01 13.86 11.16
CA GLY A 66 -8.48 15.01 11.89
C GLY A 66 -7.01 14.84 12.31
N LYS A 67 -6.58 13.61 12.59
CA LYS A 67 -5.18 13.24 12.91
C LYS A 67 -4.67 12.18 11.90
N PRO A 68 -4.21 12.60 10.71
CA PRO A 68 -3.88 11.70 9.60
C PRO A 68 -2.47 11.11 9.68
N LEU A 69 -1.59 11.67 10.51
CA LEU A 69 -0.15 11.42 10.47
C LEU A 69 0.22 9.95 10.69
N ILE A 70 -0.26 9.36 11.78
CA ILE A 70 0.04 7.96 12.13
C ILE A 70 -0.41 6.97 11.04
N PRO A 71 -1.70 6.93 10.62
CA PRO A 71 -2.11 6.01 9.57
C PRO A 71 -1.43 6.31 8.24
N GLY A 72 -1.21 7.59 7.90
CA GLY A 72 -0.50 7.97 6.68
C GLY A 72 0.94 7.49 6.63
N LEU A 73 1.70 7.62 7.73
CA LEU A 73 3.07 7.11 7.84
C LEU A 73 3.11 5.58 7.73
N LEU A 74 2.17 4.86 8.36
CA LEU A 74 2.11 3.40 8.26
C LEU A 74 1.89 2.92 6.82
N PHE A 75 1.04 3.60 6.05
CA PHE A 75 0.85 3.26 4.64
C PHE A 75 2.09 3.61 3.80
N LEU A 76 2.75 4.74 4.05
CA LEU A 76 4.01 5.08 3.37
C LEU A 76 5.11 4.07 3.70
N SER A 77 5.25 3.68 4.97
CA SER A 77 6.18 2.63 5.40
C SER A 77 5.88 1.29 4.74
N SER A 78 4.60 0.93 4.56
CA SER A 78 4.22 -0.26 3.80
C SER A 78 4.69 -0.19 2.35
N VAL A 79 4.60 0.97 1.68
CA VAL A 79 5.09 1.12 0.31
C VAL A 79 6.61 0.94 0.26
N CYS A 80 7.34 1.59 1.17
CA CYS A 80 8.79 1.51 1.22
C CYS A 80 9.33 0.11 1.56
N LEU A 81 8.60 -0.67 2.37
CA LEU A 81 9.08 -1.97 2.86
C LEU A 81 8.51 -3.17 2.11
N VAL A 82 7.45 -3.00 1.31
CA VAL A 82 6.89 -4.08 0.48
C VAL A 82 7.08 -3.78 -1.00
N SER A 83 6.52 -2.68 -1.48
CA SER A 83 6.42 -2.39 -2.90
C SER A 83 7.77 -2.01 -3.50
N PHE A 84 8.54 -1.16 -2.83
CA PHE A 84 9.84 -0.73 -3.34
C PHE A 84 10.85 -1.90 -3.48
N PRO A 85 11.08 -2.73 -2.44
CA PRO A 85 11.74 -4.03 -2.55
C PRO A 85 11.31 -4.89 -3.74
N ALA A 86 10.00 -5.08 -3.89
CA ALA A 86 9.43 -5.89 -4.97
C ALA A 86 9.75 -5.31 -6.36
N TYR A 87 9.82 -3.98 -6.48
CA TYR A 87 10.22 -3.34 -7.73
C TYR A 87 11.71 -3.44 -7.98
N LEU A 88 12.56 -3.30 -6.97
CA LEU A 88 14.00 -3.45 -7.15
C LEU A 88 14.35 -4.87 -7.66
N GLU A 89 13.77 -5.89 -7.03
CA GLU A 89 13.93 -7.28 -7.47
C GLU A 89 13.34 -7.48 -8.87
N GLY A 90 12.07 -7.10 -9.09
CA GLY A 90 11.40 -7.39 -10.35
C GLY A 90 11.76 -6.49 -11.52
N LEU A 91 12.25 -5.26 -11.33
CA LEU A 91 12.69 -4.39 -12.44
C LEU A 91 13.96 -4.91 -13.09
N ALA A 92 14.93 -5.37 -12.29
CA ALA A 92 16.16 -5.96 -12.81
C ALA A 92 15.83 -7.20 -13.65
N GLU A 93 14.90 -8.01 -13.18
CA GLU A 93 14.48 -9.22 -13.88
C GLU A 93 13.61 -8.94 -15.10
N VAL A 94 12.68 -7.98 -15.02
CA VAL A 94 11.87 -7.46 -16.16
C VAL A 94 12.76 -6.78 -17.22
N ARG A 95 14.00 -6.46 -16.88
CA ARG A 95 14.99 -5.95 -17.82
C ARG A 95 15.72 -7.07 -18.58
N ASP A 96 16.39 -8.03 -17.93
CA ASP A 96 17.48 -8.78 -18.62
C ASP A 96 17.56 -10.36 -18.53
N GLU A 97 16.84 -11.12 -17.68
CA GLU A 97 16.99 -12.61 -17.44
C GLU A 97 18.39 -13.08 -16.90
N PRO A 98 18.50 -14.19 -16.12
CA PRO A 98 18.05 -14.36 -14.74
C PRO A 98 19.18 -14.78 -13.74
N ASP A 99 18.76 -14.98 -12.49
CA ASP A 99 19.40 -15.71 -11.37
C ASP A 99 20.50 -15.02 -10.55
N ARG A 100 20.11 -14.61 -9.32
CA ARG A 100 20.81 -14.88 -8.02
C ARG A 100 20.37 -14.02 -6.83
N VAL A 101 19.25 -13.28 -6.88
CA VAL A 101 18.83 -12.54 -5.69
C VAL A 101 18.02 -13.45 -4.75
N ILE A 102 18.77 -14.12 -3.89
CA ILE A 102 18.28 -14.85 -2.71
C ILE A 102 17.37 -13.91 -1.90
N ASP A 103 16.35 -14.49 -1.29
CA ASP A 103 15.21 -13.88 -0.59
C ASP A 103 15.57 -13.03 0.66
N GLU A 104 16.57 -12.16 0.58
CA GLU A 104 17.07 -11.36 1.71
C GLU A 104 16.03 -10.35 2.22
N GLN A 105 15.08 -9.93 1.37
CA GLN A 105 14.09 -8.91 1.70
C GLN A 105 12.77 -9.47 2.22
N GLY A 106 12.64 -10.79 2.39
CA GLY A 106 11.42 -11.43 2.88
C GLY A 106 10.95 -10.88 4.24
N TYR A 107 11.88 -10.55 5.14
CA TYR A 107 11.57 -9.94 6.43
C TYR A 107 10.98 -8.53 6.29
N MET A 108 11.59 -7.67 5.45
CA MET A 108 11.12 -6.30 5.23
C MET A 108 9.70 -6.29 4.66
N ARG A 109 9.39 -7.20 3.73
CA ARG A 109 8.05 -7.33 3.14
C ARG A 109 7.00 -7.70 4.19
N ARG A 110 7.32 -8.62 5.11
CA ARG A 110 6.40 -8.97 6.22
C ARG A 110 6.13 -7.77 7.13
N VAL A 111 7.18 -7.04 7.50
CA VAL A 111 7.06 -5.83 8.32
C VAL A 111 6.18 -4.78 7.61
N GLY A 112 6.39 -4.57 6.31
CA GLY A 112 5.58 -3.66 5.53
C GLY A 112 4.11 -4.09 5.43
N ILE A 113 3.82 -5.39 5.28
CA ILE A 113 2.44 -5.92 5.34
C ILE A 113 1.81 -5.60 6.70
N TYR A 114 2.54 -5.80 7.81
CA TYR A 114 2.02 -5.48 9.13
C TYR A 114 1.71 -3.99 9.28
N PHE A 115 2.54 -3.09 8.72
CA PHE A 115 2.23 -1.67 8.71
C PHE A 115 0.97 -1.35 7.88
N MET A 116 0.76 -2.02 6.75
CA MET A 116 -0.47 -1.87 5.98
C MET A 116 -1.70 -2.29 6.79
N ILE A 117 -1.65 -3.47 7.41
CA ILE A 117 -2.74 -4.01 8.24
C ILE A 117 -3.00 -3.11 9.44
N ALA A 118 -1.95 -2.63 10.13
CA ALA A 118 -2.07 -1.71 11.23
C ALA A 118 -2.69 -0.36 10.80
N GLY A 119 -2.28 0.18 9.65
CA GLY A 119 -2.88 1.38 9.06
C GLY A 119 -4.38 1.21 8.80
N TRP A 120 -4.78 0.08 8.22
CA TRP A 120 -6.19 -0.26 8.03
C TRP A 120 -6.93 -0.44 9.36
N GLY A 121 -6.33 -1.09 10.34
CA GLY A 121 -6.89 -1.23 11.69
C GLY A 121 -7.19 0.12 12.34
N ILE A 122 -6.26 1.08 12.23
CA ILE A 122 -6.45 2.45 12.73
C ILE A 122 -7.55 3.18 11.97
N LEU A 123 -7.64 3.01 10.64
CA LEU A 123 -8.72 3.59 9.85
C LEU A 123 -10.07 3.04 10.27
N VAL A 124 -10.20 1.73 10.41
CA VAL A 124 -11.43 1.08 10.87
C VAL A 124 -11.80 1.56 12.27
N PHE A 125 -10.85 1.59 13.21
CA PHE A 125 -11.09 2.11 14.56
C PHE A 125 -11.59 3.56 14.54
N LYS A 126 -10.96 4.43 13.75
CA LYS A 126 -11.32 5.86 13.68
C LYS A 126 -12.54 6.16 12.82
N ARG A 127 -12.96 5.24 11.94
CA ARG A 127 -14.09 5.42 11.00
C ARG A 127 -15.21 4.41 11.15
N ARG A 128 -15.18 3.53 12.15
CA ARG A 128 -16.21 2.50 12.39
C ARG A 128 -17.63 3.03 12.36
N GLY A 129 -17.86 4.27 12.83
CA GLY A 129 -19.18 4.93 12.82
C GLY A 129 -19.64 5.47 11.46
N SER A 130 -18.82 5.41 10.41
CA SER A 130 -19.17 5.83 9.05
C SER A 130 -19.06 4.69 8.03
N ILE A 131 -18.89 3.44 8.49
CA ILE A 131 -18.82 2.26 7.62
C ILE A 131 -20.22 1.62 7.59
N PRO A 132 -20.94 1.67 6.45
CA PRO A 132 -22.36 1.30 6.41
C PRO A 132 -22.61 -0.20 6.61
N PHE A 133 -21.59 -1.05 6.45
CA PHE A 133 -21.68 -2.51 6.58
C PHE A 133 -21.13 -3.05 7.91
N LEU A 134 -20.70 -2.20 8.84
CA LEU A 134 -20.26 -2.67 10.15
C LEU A 134 -21.47 -2.97 11.06
N PRO A 135 -21.51 -4.10 11.79
CA PRO A 135 -22.58 -4.39 12.74
C PRO A 135 -22.73 -3.27 13.78
N PRO A 136 -23.95 -2.91 14.22
CA PRO A 136 -24.19 -1.79 15.15
C PRO A 136 -23.39 -1.88 16.45
N LYS A 137 -23.11 -3.10 16.94
CA LYS A 137 -22.28 -3.35 18.13
C LYS A 137 -20.82 -2.92 17.92
N MET A 138 -20.28 -3.12 16.73
CA MET A 138 -18.91 -2.72 16.38
C MET A 138 -18.78 -1.23 16.07
N GLN A 139 -19.87 -0.57 15.66
CA GLN A 139 -19.89 0.88 15.44
C GLN A 139 -19.74 1.68 16.74
N ARG A 140 -20.12 1.10 17.89
CA ARG A 140 -20.22 1.77 19.21
C ARG A 140 -19.12 1.41 20.21
N LEU A 141 -18.16 0.55 19.87
CA LEU A 141 -17.06 0.17 20.76
C LEU A 141 -16.05 1.33 20.89
N LEU A 142 -16.24 2.14 21.94
CA LEU A 142 -15.40 3.24 22.50
C LEU A 142 -14.48 4.00 21.55
#